data_AF-W1XY64-F1
#
_entry.id   AF-W1XY64-F1
#
_cell.length_a   1.000
_cell.length_b   1.000
_cell.length_c   1.000
_cell.angle_alpha   90.00
_cell.angle_beta   90.00
_cell.angle_gamma   90.00
#
_symmetry.space_group_name_H-M   'P 1'
#
loop_
_entity.id
_entity.type
_entity.pdbx_description
1 polymer ?
#
loop_
_entity_poly.entity_id
_entity_poly.type
_entity_poly.pdbx_seq_one_letter_code
_entity_poly.pdbx_strand_id
1 'polypeptide(L)'
;ASGVNGATYLALFLSQFAFEGPAKDFLDIAGKILLNDHEGKNLKVAHVDEKMGALSMNAGVFRFNETSADNTIALNFRYPKGTSP
;
A
#
# COMPACT_ATOMS: atom_id res chain seq x y z
N ALA A 1 16.05 -6.83 3.08
CA ALA A 1 15.42 -7.42 4.29
C ALA A 1 13.93 -7.59 4.02
N SER A 2 13.42 -8.80 4.24
CA SER A 2 12.06 -9.23 3.91
C SER A 2 11.11 -8.98 5.08
N GLY A 3 10.73 -7.72 5.29
CA GLY A 3 9.79 -7.36 6.36
C GLY A 3 8.38 -7.87 6.07
N VAL A 4 7.66 -8.27 7.12
CA VAL A 4 6.23 -8.63 7.05
C VAL A 4 5.41 -7.43 7.53
N ASN A 5 4.54 -6.91 6.66
CA ASN A 5 3.71 -5.76 7.00
C ASN A 5 2.44 -6.19 7.76
N GLY A 6 2.47 -6.11 9.08
CA GLY A 6 1.33 -6.53 9.93
C GLY A 6 0.03 -5.78 9.61
N ALA A 7 0.09 -4.52 9.17
CA ALA A 7 -1.10 -3.73 8.86
C ALA A 7 -1.82 -4.24 7.61
N THR A 8 -1.09 -4.61 6.55
CA THR A 8 -1.71 -5.16 5.34
C THR A 8 -2.30 -6.55 5.58
N TYR A 9 -1.66 -7.38 6.41
CA TYR A 9 -2.24 -8.68 6.80
C TYR A 9 -3.49 -8.52 7.68
N LEU A 10 -3.47 -7.60 8.65
CA LEU A 10 -4.65 -7.28 9.44
C LEU A 10 -5.79 -6.76 8.55
N ALA A 11 -5.48 -5.89 7.60
CA ALA A 11 -6.47 -5.38 6.65
C ALA A 11 -7.06 -6.49 5.77
N LEU A 12 -6.23 -7.42 5.28
CA LEU A 12 -6.69 -8.58 4.53
C LEU A 12 -7.65 -9.44 5.36
N PHE A 13 -7.32 -9.70 6.62
CA PHE A 13 -8.20 -10.41 7.55
C PHE A 13 -9.54 -9.69 7.72
N LEU A 14 -9.51 -8.40 8.05
CA LEU A 14 -10.71 -7.60 8.30
C LEU A 14 -11.59 -7.42 7.04
N SER A 15 -10.98 -7.43 5.84
CA SER A 15 -11.69 -7.29 4.56
C SER A 15 -12.63 -8.44 4.21
N GLN A 16 -12.66 -9.50 5.03
CA GLN A 16 -13.57 -10.65 4.91
C GLN A 16 -14.92 -10.42 5.61
N PHE A 17 -15.02 -9.39 6.46
CA PHE A 17 -16.25 -9.01 7.15
C PHE A 17 -17.02 -7.93 6.38
N ALA A 18 -18.30 -7.76 6.71
CA ALA A 18 -19.20 -6.82 6.05
C ALA A 18 -18.97 -5.36 6.49
N PHE A 19 -17.75 -4.85 6.30
CA PHE A 19 -17.49 -3.41 6.36
C PHE A 19 -18.06 -2.72 5.12
N GLU A 20 -18.52 -1.49 5.29
CA GLU A 20 -19.10 -0.68 4.22
C GLU A 20 -18.41 0.69 4.11
N GLY A 21 -18.69 1.39 3.02
CA GLY A 21 -18.22 2.75 2.78
C GLY A 21 -16.70 2.93 2.94
N PRO A 22 -16.24 4.02 3.58
CA PRO A 22 -14.81 4.32 3.70
C PRO A 22 -13.99 3.24 4.41
N ALA A 23 -14.57 2.52 5.37
CA ALA A 23 -13.89 1.43 6.08
C ALA A 23 -13.58 0.28 5.12
N LYS A 24 -14.55 -0.10 4.28
CA LYS A 24 -14.37 -1.14 3.27
C LYS A 24 -13.28 -0.75 2.28
N ASP A 25 -13.33 0.46 1.76
CA ASP A 25 -12.36 0.94 0.78
C ASP A 25 -10.94 0.97 1.36
N PHE A 26 -10.79 1.44 2.60
CA PHE A 26 -9.50 1.45 3.30
C PHE A 26 -8.93 0.04 3.47
N LEU A 27 -9.75 -0.91 3.92
CA LEU A 27 -9.34 -2.31 4.12
C LEU A 27 -9.01 -3.01 2.80
N ASP A 28 -9.76 -2.74 1.74
CA ASP A 28 -9.49 -3.31 0.41
C ASP A 28 -8.18 -2.77 -0.18
N ILE A 29 -7.93 -1.47 -0.08
CA ILE A 29 -6.67 -0.88 -0.51
C ILE A 29 -5.50 -1.47 0.29
N ALA A 30 -5.58 -1.45 1.63
CA ALA A 30 -4.49 -1.93 2.48
C ALA A 30 -4.25 -3.44 2.34
N GLY A 31 -5.31 -4.25 2.32
CA GLY A 31 -5.23 -5.71 2.41
C GLY A 31 -5.17 -6.43 1.07
N LYS A 32 -5.75 -5.87 0.02
CA LYS A 32 -5.86 -6.54 -1.29
C LYS A 32 -4.98 -5.92 -2.36
N ILE A 33 -4.69 -4.61 -2.28
CA ILE A 33 -3.82 -3.93 -3.25
C ILE A 33 -2.39 -3.85 -2.72
N LEU A 34 -2.19 -3.29 -1.52
CA LEU A 34 -0.85 -2.99 -0.99
C LEU A 34 -0.13 -4.19 -0.38
N LEU A 35 -0.86 -5.27 -0.07
CA LEU A 35 -0.27 -6.48 0.50
C LEU A 35 0.76 -7.07 -0.47
N ASN A 36 2.01 -7.16 0.01
CA ASN A 36 3.17 -7.65 -0.73
C ASN A 36 3.49 -6.88 -2.04
N ASP A 37 2.94 -5.67 -2.24
CA ASP A 37 3.17 -4.87 -3.45
C ASP A 37 4.48 -4.06 -3.40
N HIS A 38 5.58 -4.74 -3.09
CA HIS A 38 6.87 -4.11 -2.82
C HIS A 38 7.45 -3.32 -4.00
N GLU A 39 7.05 -3.66 -5.22
CA GLU A 39 7.53 -3.05 -6.47
C GLU A 39 6.45 -2.17 -7.15
N GLY A 40 5.31 -1.95 -6.49
CA GLY A 40 4.22 -1.13 -7.03
C GLY A 40 3.53 -1.73 -8.27
N LYS A 41 3.53 -3.05 -8.40
CA LYS A 41 2.89 -3.79 -9.50
C LYS A 41 1.36 -3.69 -9.42
N ASN A 42 0.79 -3.89 -8.24
CA ASN A 42 -0.67 -3.81 -8.06
C ASN A 42 -1.16 -2.37 -8.19
N LEU A 43 -0.33 -1.40 -7.79
CA LEU A 43 -0.55 0.03 -8.06
C LEU A 43 -0.30 0.45 -9.51
N LYS A 44 0.23 -0.44 -10.36
CA LYS A 44 0.56 -0.18 -11.78
C LYS A 44 1.59 0.93 -11.99
N VAL A 45 2.49 1.11 -11.04
CA VAL A 45 3.60 2.08 -11.09
C VAL A 45 4.98 1.42 -11.16
N ALA A 46 5.03 0.09 -11.25
CA ALA A 46 6.28 -0.66 -11.34
C ALA A 46 7.14 -0.18 -12.53
N HIS A 47 8.42 0.06 -12.25
CA HIS A 47 9.42 0.46 -13.23
C HIS A 47 10.79 -0.09 -12.85
N VAL A 48 11.64 -0.38 -13.83
CA VAL A 48 13.01 -0.85 -13.62
C VAL A 48 13.95 -0.02 -14.49
N ASP A 49 14.93 0.59 -13.86
CA ASP A 49 16.08 1.20 -14.54
C ASP A 49 17.28 0.24 -14.48
N GLU A 50 18.07 0.20 -15.55
CA GLU A 50 19.22 -0.71 -15.67
C GLU A 50 20.26 -0.52 -14.56
N LYS A 51 20.46 0.71 -14.07
CA LYS A 51 21.49 1.04 -13.08
C LYS A 51 20.94 1.16 -11.66
N MET A 52 19.74 1.74 -11.51
CA MET A 52 19.13 2.00 -10.21
C MET A 52 18.26 0.85 -9.72
N GLY A 53 17.94 -0.12 -10.58
CA GLY A 53 17.11 -1.26 -10.27
C GLY A 53 15.61 -0.95 -10.29
N ALA A 54 14.84 -1.80 -9.63
CA ALA A 54 13.39 -1.67 -9.56
C ALA A 54 12.95 -0.55 -8.61
N LEU A 55 11.84 0.11 -8.96
CA LEU A 55 11.05 0.88 -8.02
C LEU A 55 10.72 -0.01 -6.82
N SER A 56 10.86 0.57 -5.62
CA SER A 56 10.43 -0.08 -4.40
C SER A 56 9.54 0.84 -3.59
N MET A 57 8.60 0.26 -2.86
CA MET A 57 7.65 1.00 -2.05
C MET A 57 7.40 0.31 -0.72
N ASN A 58 7.10 1.10 0.31
CA ASN A 58 6.68 0.62 1.60
C ASN A 58 5.44 1.36 2.07
N ALA A 59 4.36 0.64 2.35
CA ALA A 59 3.21 1.16 3.08
C ALA A 59 3.55 1.19 4.59
N GLY A 60 3.92 2.36 5.10
CA GLY A 60 4.54 2.49 6.42
C GLY A 60 3.62 3.04 7.51
N VAL A 61 2.59 3.80 7.14
CA VAL A 61 1.65 4.42 8.08
C VAL A 61 0.24 4.16 7.63
N PHE A 62 -0.58 3.62 8.53
CA PHE A 62 -2.01 3.37 8.32
C PHE A 62 -2.77 4.06 9.44
N ARG A 63 -3.69 4.96 9.09
CA ARG A 63 -4.54 5.66 10.05
C ARG A 63 -5.96 5.70 9.51
N PHE A 64 -6.86 5.03 10.21
CA PHE A 64 -8.28 5.07 9.93
C PHE A 64 -9.04 5.47 11.19
N ASN A 65 -9.97 6.42 11.05
CA ASN A 65 -10.96 6.78 12.05
C ASN A 65 -12.26 7.13 11.31
N GLU A 66 -13.35 6.46 11.67
CA GLU A 66 -14.66 6.61 11.04
C GLU A 66 -15.16 8.07 11.02
N THR A 67 -14.87 8.86 12.07
CA THR A 67 -15.30 10.26 12.16
C THR A 67 -14.30 11.24 11.55
N SER A 68 -13.17 10.76 11.03
CA SER A 68 -12.15 11.60 10.40
C SER A 68 -12.50 11.86 8.94
N ALA A 69 -12.35 13.12 8.52
CA ALA A 69 -12.39 13.49 7.11
C ALA A 69 -11.09 13.10 6.37
N ASP A 70 -10.02 12.81 7.10
CA ASP A 70 -8.71 12.43 6.57
C ASP A 70 -8.28 11.07 7.13
N ASN A 71 -8.47 10.04 6.32
CA ASN A 71 -7.94 8.70 6.56
C ASN A 71 -6.73 8.51 5.64
N THR A 72 -5.62 8.02 6.20
CA THR A 72 -4.32 8.10 5.53
C THR A 72 -3.66 6.73 5.45
N ILE A 73 -3.14 6.42 4.26
CA ILE A 73 -2.11 5.38 4.07
C ILE A 73 -0.89 6.04 3.46
N ALA A 74 0.21 6.16 4.21
CA ALA A 74 1.43 6.76 3.71
C ALA A 74 2.31 5.70 3.03
N LEU A 75 2.59 5.93 1.76
CA LEU A 75 3.45 5.10 0.93
C LEU A 75 4.80 5.80 0.73
N ASN A 76 5.89 5.12 1.11
CA ASN A 76 7.24 5.61 0.88
C ASN A 76 7.82 4.94 -0.36
N PHE A 77 7.87 5.69 -1.46
CA PHE A 77 8.44 5.27 -2.73
C PHE A 77 9.94 5.61 -2.81
N ARG A 78 10.71 4.65 -3.32
CA ARG A 78 12.06 4.85 -3.83
C ARG A 78 12.00 4.60 -5.33
N TYR A 79 12.09 5.67 -6.10
CA TYR A 79 11.83 5.63 -7.52
C TYR A 79 13.15 5.74 -8.32
N PRO A 80 13.36 4.87 -9.31
CA PRO A 80 14.53 4.90 -10.18
C PRO A 80 14.42 6.03 -11.20
N LYS A 81 15.52 6.31 -11.90
CA LYS A 81 15.49 7.19 -13.09
C LYS A 81 14.47 6.67 -14.11
N GLY A 82 13.85 7.59 -14.86
CA GLY A 82 12.79 7.23 -15.84
C GLY A 82 11.38 7.22 -15.26
N THR A 83 11.24 7.62 -13.99
CA THR A 83 9.95 7.82 -13.31
C THR A 83 9.87 9.22 -12.69
N SER A 84 8.67 9.66 -12.34
CA SER A 84 8.40 10.89 -11.60
C SER A 84 7.44 10.63 -10.44
N PRO A 85 7.44 11.48 -9.39
CA PRO A 85 6.32 11.59 -8.47
C PRO A 85 4.99 11.90 -9.18
#